data_AF-A0A0F7C0C0-F1
#
_entry.id   AF-A0A0F7C0C0-F1
#
_cell.length_a   1.000
_cell.length_b   1.000
_cell.length_c   1.000
_cell.angle_alpha   90.00
_cell.angle_beta   90.00
_cell.angle_gamma   90.00
#
_symmetry.space_group_name_H-M   'P 1'
#
loop_
_entity.id
_entity.type
_entity.pdbx_description
1 polymer ?
#
loop_
_entity_poly.entity_id
_entity_poly.type
_entity_poly.pdbx_seq_one_letter_code
_entity_poly.pdbx_strand_id
1 'polypeptide(L)' 'MKRTRFKELRLKHGKTQRAVSIDFNVSESFIRNIEHGRCNPEIGFAFRLAKYFNTTVDDLFSDLVVNDWIV' A
#
# COMPACT_ATOMS: atom_id res chain seq x y z
N MET A 1 -6.44 10.43 -1.74
CA MET A 1 -5.46 10.80 -2.81
C MET A 1 -4.93 9.51 -3.43
N LYS A 2 -4.64 9.47 -4.74
CA LYS A 2 -4.07 8.25 -5.35
C LYS A 2 -2.65 8.03 -4.82
N ARG A 3 -2.34 6.82 -4.33
CA ARG A 3 -1.02 6.46 -3.83
C ARG A 3 -0.12 6.02 -4.97
N THR A 4 0.46 6.98 -5.68
CA THR A 4 1.35 6.74 -6.83
C THR A 4 2.55 5.88 -6.45
N ARG A 5 3.13 6.10 -5.27
CA ARG A 5 4.27 5.35 -4.78
C ARG A 5 4.00 3.85 -4.63
N PHE A 6 2.83 3.48 -4.11
CA PHE A 6 2.37 2.09 -4.07
C PHE A 6 2.35 1.47 -5.48
N LYS A 7 1.76 2.17 -6.45
CA LYS A 7 1.68 1.72 -7.84
C LYS A 7 3.06 1.55 -8.46
N GLU A 8 3.96 2.52 -8.26
CA GLU A 8 5.34 2.47 -8.76
C GLU A 8 6.09 1.24 -8.25
N LEU A 9 6.06 1.00 -6.94
CA LEU A 9 6.72 -0.17 -6.34
C LEU A 9 6.09 -1.47 -6.83
N ARG A 10 4.76 -1.54 -6.89
CA ARG A 10 4.07 -2.72 -7.44
C ARG A 10 4.51 -3.04 -8.86
N LEU A 11 4.63 -2.03 -9.72
CA LEU A 11 5.08 -2.21 -11.11
C LEU A 11 6.58 -2.54 -11.20
N LYS A 12 7.43 -1.96 -10.35
CA LYS A 12 8.86 -2.28 -10.25
C LYS A 12 9.10 -3.75 -9.89
N HIS A 13 8.19 -4.33 -9.09
CA HIS A 13 8.18 -5.77 -8.75
C HIS A 13 7.50 -6.65 -9.81
N GLY A 14 7.05 -6.08 -10.94
CA GLY A 14 6.40 -6.84 -12.01
C GLY A 14 5.02 -7.40 -11.65
N LYS A 15 4.35 -6.82 -10.64
CA LYS A 15 3.10 -7.36 -10.08
C LYS A 15 1.87 -6.60 -10.58
N THR A 16 0.78 -7.31 -10.80
CA THR A 16 -0.56 -6.72 -10.97
C THR A 16 -1.25 -6.54 -9.60
N GLN A 17 -2.36 -5.80 -9.54
CA GLN A 17 -3.15 -5.69 -8.30
C GLN A 17 -3.65 -7.07 -7.85
N ARG A 18 -4.11 -7.89 -8.81
CA ARG A 18 -4.49 -9.29 -8.58
C ARG A 18 -3.34 -10.15 -8.06
N ALA A 19 -2.13 -9.98 -8.58
CA ALA A 19 -0.97 -10.73 -8.10
C ALA A 19 -0.67 -10.42 -6.63
N VAL A 20 -0.68 -9.14 -6.25
CA VAL A 20 -0.50 -8.74 -4.85
C VAL A 20 -1.65 -9.25 -3.98
N SER A 21 -2.89 -9.25 -4.48
CA SER A 21 -4.02 -9.73 -3.70
C SER A 21 -3.93 -11.22 -3.40
N ILE A 22 -3.45 -12.02 -4.37
CA ILE A 22 -3.17 -13.44 -4.19
C ILE A 22 -2.06 -13.65 -3.15
N ASP A 23 -0.94 -12.92 -3.28
CA ASP A 23 0.21 -13.04 -2.37
C ASP A 23 -0.15 -12.74 -0.90
N PHE A 24 -1.18 -11.91 -0.67
CA PHE A 24 -1.66 -11.52 0.66
C PHE A 24 -2.96 -12.20 1.10
N ASN A 25 -3.53 -13.08 0.28
CA ASN A 25 -4.83 -13.72 0.51
C ASN A 25 -5.95 -12.71 0.85
N VAL A 26 -6.07 -11.65 0.03
CA VAL A 26 -7.11 -10.62 0.13
C VAL A 26 -7.81 -10.43 -1.20
N SER A 27 -8.91 -9.67 -1.21
CA SER A 27 -9.58 -9.33 -2.46
C SER A 27 -8.75 -8.34 -3.30
N GLU A 28 -8.85 -8.46 -4.63
CA GLU A 28 -8.23 -7.48 -5.54
C GLU A 28 -8.80 -6.07 -5.35
N SER A 29 -10.09 -5.97 -4.99
CA SER A 29 -10.73 -4.69 -4.68
C SER A 29 -10.12 -4.00 -3.46
N PHE A 30 -9.68 -4.77 -2.46
CA PHE A 30 -8.98 -4.23 -1.29
C PHE A 30 -7.63 -3.61 -1.68
N ILE A 31 -6.80 -4.33 -2.43
CA ILE A 31 -5.53 -3.78 -2.96
C ILE A 31 -5.77 -2.54 -3.84
N ARG A 32 -6.79 -2.58 -4.71
CA ARG A 32 -7.16 -1.44 -5.56
C ARG A 32 -7.62 -0.23 -4.74
N ASN A 33 -8.40 -0.44 -3.68
CA ASN A 33 -8.85 0.64 -2.80
C ASN A 33 -7.69 1.24 -2.00
N ILE A 34 -6.74 0.43 -1.54
CA ILE A 34 -5.50 0.90 -0.93
C ILE A 34 -4.68 1.75 -1.92
N GLU A 35 -4.42 1.24 -3.13
CA GLU A 35 -3.61 1.95 -4.14
C GLU A 35 -4.28 3.28 -4.58
N HIS A 36 -5.61 3.33 -4.59
CA HIS A 36 -6.36 4.55 -4.90
C HIS A 36 -6.57 5.47 -3.69
N GLY A 37 -6.10 5.10 -2.50
CA GLY A 37 -6.30 5.86 -1.26
C GLY A 37 -7.77 6.02 -0.87
N ARG A 38 -8.59 5.01 -1.20
CA ARG A 38 -10.02 4.91 -0.82
C ARG A 38 -10.22 4.17 0.50
N CYS A 39 -9.23 3.40 0.93
CA CYS A 39 -9.18 2.84 2.27
C CYS A 39 -7.75 2.85 2.80
N ASN A 40 -7.63 2.84 4.13
CA ASN A 40 -6.36 2.69 4.82
C ASN A 40 -6.19 1.23 5.21
N PRO A 41 -5.01 0.63 4.99
CA PRO A 41 -4.73 -0.68 5.55
C PRO A 41 -4.61 -0.59 7.07
N GLU A 42 -4.91 -1.69 7.77
CA GLU A 42 -4.52 -1.82 9.17
C GLU A 42 -2.99 -1.74 9.30
N ILE A 43 -2.51 -1.28 10.46
CA ILE A 43 -1.08 -1.05 10.71
C ILE A 43 -0.23 -2.29 10.40
N GLY A 44 -0.67 -3.48 10.84
CA GLY A 44 0.02 -4.74 10.57
C GLY A 44 0.07 -5.08 9.06
N PHE A 45 -0.99 -4.76 8.31
CA PHE A 45 -1.02 -4.97 6.86
C PHE A 45 -0.09 -3.98 6.14
N ALA A 46 -0.04 -2.72 6.59
CA ALA A 46 0.87 -1.71 6.07
C ALA A 46 2.34 -2.12 6.20
N PHE A 47 2.75 -2.61 7.37
CA PHE A 47 4.10 -3.12 7.60
C PHE A 47 4.45 -4.31 6.71
N ARG A 48 3.51 -5.26 6.51
CA ARG A 48 3.75 -6.41 5.63
C ARG A 48 3.90 -5.98 4.16
N LEU A 49 3.11 -5.01 3.70
CA LEU A 49 3.24 -4.46 2.35
C LEU A 49 4.56 -3.72 2.15
N ALA A 50 4.98 -2.90 3.12
CA ALA A 50 6.27 -2.20 3.07
C ALA A 50 7.43 -3.20 2.95
N LYS A 51 7.41 -4.25 3.79
CA LYS A 51 8.37 -5.36 3.71
C LYS A 51 8.33 -6.07 2.36
N TYR A 52 7.14 -6.39 1.84
CA TYR A 52 6.96 -7.05 0.55
C TYR A 52 7.54 -6.24 -0.61
N PHE A 53 7.36 -4.92 -0.61
CA PHE A 53 7.93 -4.04 -1.62
C PHE A 53 9.38 -3.61 -1.36
N ASN A 54 9.99 -4.08 -0.26
CA ASN A 54 11.32 -3.68 0.20
C ASN A 54 11.46 -2.16 0.38
N THR A 55 10.53 -1.55 1.11
CA THR A 55 10.51 -0.11 1.46
C THR A 55 10.03 0.10 2.91
N THR A 56 9.87 1.36 3.34
CA THR A 56 9.30 1.72 4.64
C THR A 56 7.79 2.02 4.52
N VAL A 57 7.08 1.99 5.65
CA VAL A 57 5.65 2.37 5.70
C VAL A 57 5.48 3.82 5.29
N ASP A 58 6.39 4.71 5.73
CA ASP A 58 6.32 6.14 5.45
C ASP A 58 6.50 6.46 3.96
N ASP A 59 7.42 5.77 3.27
CA ASP A 59 7.58 5.89 1.82
C ASP A 59 6.34 5.33 1.09
N LEU A 60 5.83 4.19 1.55
CA LEU A 60 4.69 3.54 0.89
C LEU A 60 3.35 4.28 1.08
N PHE A 61 3.18 4.95 2.23
CA PHE A 61 1.94 5.57 2.70
C PHE A 61 2.17 6.99 3.23
N SER A 62 2.84 7.83 2.46
CA SER A 62 3.15 9.21 2.86
C SER A 62 1.92 10.04 3.26
N ASP A 63 0.74 9.72 2.73
CA ASP A 63 -0.53 10.37 3.06
C ASP A 63 -1.04 10.05 4.48
N LEU A 64 -0.55 8.98 5.10
CA LEU A 64 -0.95 8.57 6.45
C LEU A 64 -0.07 9.16 7.54
N VAL A 65 1.18 9.50 7.21
CA VAL A 65 2.16 10.03 8.17
C VAL A 65 1.96 11.51 8.44
N VAL A 66 1.46 12.27 7.47
CA VAL A 66 1.33 13.73 7.57
C VAL A 66 0.20 14.18 8.51
N ASN A 67 -0.74 13.29 8.86
CA ASN A 67 -1.92 13.65 9.66
C ASN A 67 -1.81 13.37 11.18
N ASP A 68 -0.72 12.75 11.65
CA ASP A 68 -0.58 12.36 13.08
C ASP A 68 0.29 13.32 13.91
N TRP A 69 0.91 14.34 13.29
CA TRP A 69 1.85 15.26 13.96
C TRP A 69 1.32 16.68 14.18
N ILE A 70 0.03 16.92 13.98
CA ILE A 70 -0.62 18.18 14.39
C ILE A 70 -1.57 17.87 15.54
N VAL A 71 -0.97 17.74 16.74
CA VAL A 71 -1.60 18.12 18.02
C VAL A 71 -0.90 19.37 18.53
#